data_AF-A0ABD1GX75-F1
#
_entry.id   AF-A0ABD1GX75-F1
#
_cell.length_a   1.000
_cell.length_b   1.000
_cell.length_c   1.000
_cell.angle_alpha   90.00
_cell.angle_beta   90.00
_cell.angle_gamma   90.00
#
_symmetry.space_group_name_H-M   'P 1'
#
loop_
_entity.id
_entity.type
_entity.pdbx_description
1 polymer ?
#
loop_
_entity_poly.entity_id
_entity_poly.type
_entity_poly.pdbx_seq_one_letter_code
_entity_poly.pdbx_strand_id
1 'polypeptide(L)' 'MNLCPFLKEKTVEGELALWKCILRGVRLNISPRLLCHCVEPGWFRVYFANMSEQTLQVTLARMHDFVERRRANQ' A
#
# COMPACT_ATOMS: atom_id res chain seq x y z
N MET A 1 6.60 2.88 2.90
CA MET A 1 5.80 1.86 3.63
C MET A 1 6.18 0.49 3.12
N ASN A 2 6.57 -0.43 4.01
CA ASN A 2 6.89 -1.81 3.65
C ASN A 2 5.63 -2.68 3.79
N LEU A 3 5.15 -3.23 2.68
CA LEU A 3 4.02 -4.16 2.61
C LEU A 3 4.43 -5.52 2.03
N CYS A 4 5.73 -5.82 1.96
CA CYS A 4 6.25 -7.11 1.50
C CYS A 4 5.55 -8.32 2.17
N PRO A 5 5.24 -8.30 3.49
CA PRO A 5 4.57 -9.43 4.14
C PRO A 5 3.16 -9.73 3.61
N PHE A 6 2.53 -8.81 2.89
CA PHE A 6 1.17 -8.96 2.36
C PHE A 6 1.14 -9.31 0.87
N LEU A 7 2.31 -9.47 0.25
CA LEU A 7 2.43 -9.96 -1.12
C LEU A 7 2.13 -11.46 -1.14
N LYS A 8 1.31 -11.89 -2.11
CA LYS A 8 1.12 -13.32 -2.39
C LYS A 8 2.39 -13.94 -2.96
N GLU A 9 3.03 -13.21 -3.87
CA GLU A 9 4.28 -13.57 -4.52
C GLU A 9 5.20 -12.34 -4.50
N LYS A 10 6.49 -12.55 -4.27
CA LYS A 10 7.51 -11.49 -4.31
C LYS A 10 7.90 -11.16 -5.75
N THR A 11 6.90 -10.81 -6.55
CA THR A 11 7.01 -10.48 -7.98
C THR A 11 6.43 -9.09 -8.25
N VAL A 12 6.73 -8.55 -9.43
CA VAL A 12 6.15 -7.32 -9.97
C VAL A 12 4.63 -7.42 -9.98
N GLU A 13 4.12 -8.55 -10.43
CA GLU A 13 2.71 -8.86 -10.56
C GLU A 13 2.03 -8.92 -9.19
N GLY A 14 2.72 -9.50 -8.19
CA GLY A 14 2.28 -9.50 -6.80
C GLY A 14 2.18 -8.09 -6.22
N GLU A 15 3.16 -7.23 -6.49
CA GLU A 15 3.14 -5.82 -6.07
C GLU A 15 1.99 -5.04 -6.75
N LEU A 16 1.81 -5.22 -8.06
CA LEU A 16 0.73 -4.59 -8.83
C LEU A 16 -0.65 -5.08 -8.38
N ALA A 17 -0.79 -6.37 -8.04
CA ALA A 17 -2.02 -6.92 -7.50
C ALA A 17 -2.36 -6.30 -6.14
N LEU A 18 -1.37 -6.21 -5.24
CA LEU A 18 -1.53 -5.56 -3.95
C LEU A 18 -1.88 -4.07 -4.10
N TRP A 19 -1.21 -3.37 -5.01
CA TRP A 19 -1.51 -1.98 -5.35
C TRP A 19 -2.96 -1.80 -5.80
N LYS A 20 -3.46 -2.65 -6.71
CA LYS A 20 -4.86 -2.62 -7.17
C LYS A 20 -5.85 -2.84 -6.02
N CYS A 21 -5.54 -3.73 -5.07
CA CYS A 21 -6.35 -3.93 -3.88
C CYS A 21 -6.41 -2.68 -3.00
N ILE A 22 -5.28 -1.99 -2.80
CA ILE A 22 -5.22 -0.76 -2.01
C ILE A 22 -5.97 0.36 -2.73
N LEU A 23 -5.75 0.53 -4.03
CA LEU A 23 -6.40 1.56 -4.84
C LEU A 23 -7.93 1.39 -4.83
N ARG A 24 -8.44 0.17 -5.01
CA ARG A 24 -9.89 -0.07 -5.10
C ARG A 24 -10.57 -0.25 -3.75
N GLY A 25 -9.95 -1.03 -2.85
CA GLY A 25 -10.53 -1.39 -1.56
C GLY A 25 -10.32 -0.34 -0.47
N VAL A 26 -9.13 0.27 -0.42
CA VAL A 26 -8.77 1.30 0.57
C VAL A 26 -9.02 2.71 0.02
N ARG A 27 -9.21 2.84 -1.30
CA ARG A 27 -9.39 4.12 -2.01
C ARG A 27 -8.20 5.05 -1.80
N LEU A 28 -6.99 4.49 -1.81
CA LEU A 28 -5.75 5.24 -1.64
C LEU A 28 -4.82 5.02 -2.83
N ASN A 29 -4.40 6.11 -3.47
CA ASN A 29 -3.44 6.07 -4.56
C ASN A 29 -2.01 6.24 -4.02
N ILE A 30 -1.32 5.12 -3.81
CA ILE A 30 0.09 5.08 -3.43
C ILE A 30 0.94 4.63 -4.61
N SER A 31 2.21 5.04 -4.67
CA SER A 31 3.10 4.65 -5.75
C SER A 31 3.84 3.35 -5.41
N PRO A 32 3.69 2.26 -6.18
CA PRO A 32 4.61 1.12 -6.11
C PRO A 32 6.04 1.58 -6.42
N ARG A 33 7.02 1.06 -5.69
CA ARG A 33 8.43 1.46 -5.86
C ARG A 33 9.09 0.78 -7.06
N LEU A 34 8.40 -0.14 -7.73
CA LEU A 34 8.89 -0.78 -8.96
C LEU A 34 9.25 0.19 -10.10
N LEU A 35 8.77 1.43 -10.05
CA LEU A 35 9.13 2.49 -11.01
C LEU A 35 10.56 3.06 -10.80
N CYS A 36 11.33 2.57 -9.82
CA CYS A 36 12.66 3.07 -9.52
C CYS A 36 13.57 1.95 -8.97
N HIS A 37 14.13 1.11 -9.86
CA HIS A 37 15.24 0.17 -9.61
C HIS A 37 15.24 -0.61 -8.28
N CYS A 38 14.07 -0.94 -7.73
CA CYS A 38 13.97 -1.66 -6.46
C CYS A 38 14.23 -3.15 -6.70
N VAL A 39 15.26 -3.69 -6.04
CA VAL A 39 15.63 -5.11 -6.11
C VAL A 39 14.57 -6.01 -5.43
N GLU A 40 13.73 -5.45 -4.54
CA GLU A 40 12.74 -6.19 -3.76
C GLU A 40 11.32 -5.59 -3.85
N PRO A 41 10.32 -6.37 -4.33
CA PRO A 41 8.92 -5.97 -4.35
C PRO A 41 8.32 -5.78 -2.96
N GLY A 42 7.32 -4.90 -2.84
CA GLY A 42 6.50 -4.67 -1.65
C GLY A 42 6.70 -3.30 -1.00
N TRP A 43 7.52 -2.43 -1.58
CA TRP A 43 7.73 -1.07 -1.09
C TRP A 43 6.82 -0.07 -1.79
N PHE A 44 6.17 0.77 -1.00
CA PHE A 44 5.28 1.81 -1.51
C PHE A 44 5.63 3.19 -0.96
N ARG A 45 5.56 4.20 -1.84
CA ARG A 45 5.67 5.61 -1.46
C ARG A 45 4.28 6.20 -1.27
N VAL A 46 4.13 6.96 -0.18
CA VAL A 46 2.92 7.71 0.15
C VAL A 46 3.28 9.20 0.11
N TYR A 47 2.51 9.98 -0.64
CA TYR A 47 2.61 11.43 -0.63
C TYR A 47 1.55 11.99 0.31
N PHE A 48 1.96 12.92 1.17
CA PHE A 48 1.06 13.55 2.15
C PHE A 48 1.13 15.09 2.11
N ALA A 49 2.13 15.67 1.45
CA ALA A 49 2.38 17.11 1.46
C ALA A 49 1.26 17.94 0.81
N ASN A 50 0.43 17.33 -0.05
CA ASN A 50 -0.72 17.95 -0.70
C ASN A 50 -2.07 17.55 -0.07
N MET A 51 -2.06 16.90 1.09
CA MET A 51 -3.26 16.46 1.79
C MET A 51 -3.56 17.39 2.96
N SER A 52 -4.85 17.68 3.21
CA SER A 52 -5.24 18.30 4.48
C SER A 52 -5.00 17.33 5.65
N GLU A 53 -4.85 17.87 6.86
CA GLU A 53 -4.71 17.03 8.06
C GLU A 53 -5.88 16.06 8.22
N GLN A 54 -7.13 16.50 7.97
CA GLN A 54 -8.29 15.60 8.05
C GLN A 54 -8.19 14.46 7.03
N THR A 55 -7.74 14.76 5.80
CA THR A 55 -7.57 13.75 4.74
C THR A 55 -6.46 12.76 5.10
N LEU A 56 -5.37 13.24 5.72
CA LEU A 56 -4.29 12.41 6.20
C LEU A 56 -4.77 11.47 7.32
N GLN A 57 -5.54 11.97 8.29
CA GLN A 57 -6.09 11.15 9.38
C GLN A 57 -7.00 10.03 8.85
N VAL A 58 -7.91 10.36 7.92
CA VAL A 58 -8.78 9.37 7.27
C VAL A 58 -7.95 8.34 6.48
N THR A 59 -6.91 8.80 5.80
CA THR A 59 -5.99 7.93 5.06
C THR A 59 -5.28 6.94 5.99
N LEU A 60 -4.74 7.43 7.11
CA LEU A 60 -4.06 6.60 8.10
C LEU A 60 -5.01 5.58 8.73
N ALA A 61 -6.22 5.99 9.10
CA ALA A 61 -7.23 5.10 9.67
C ALA A 61 -7.59 3.97 8.70
N ARG A 62 -7.88 4.30 7.43
CA ARG A 62 -8.17 3.28 6.41
C ARG A 62 -7.02 2.30 6.19
N MET A 63 -5.78 2.80 6.25
CA MET A 63 -4.59 1.98 6.05
C MET A 63 -4.31 1.07 7.25
N HIS A 64 -4.56 1.57 8.46
CA HIS A 64 -4.55 0.77 9.69
C HIS A 64 -5.56 -0.38 9.60
N ASP A 65 -6.82 -0.08 9.28
CA ASP A 65 -7.87 -1.11 9.14
C ASP A 65 -7.56 -2.14 8.04
N PHE A 66 -6.89 -1.71 6.96
CA PHE A 66 -6.43 -2.60 5.91
C PHE A 66 -5.36 -3.58 6.41
N VAL A 67 -4.37 -3.09 7.16
CA VAL A 67 -3.28 -3.90 7.72
C VAL A 67 -3.83 -4.90 8.74
N GLU A 68 -4.70 -4.46 9.65
CA GLU A 68 -5.30 -5.34 10.66
C GLU A 68 -6.14 -6.46 10.02
N ARG A 69 -6.97 -6.11 9.02
CA ARG A 69 -7.71 -7.13 8.26
C ARG A 69 -6.78 -8.10 7.51
N ARG A 70 -5.65 -7.64 6.99
CA ARG A 70 -4.69 -8.52 6.32
C ARG A 70 -4.02 -9.48 7.30
N ARG A 71 -3.64 -9.00 8.50
CA ARG A 71 -3.07 -9.83 9.57
C ARG A 71 -4.05 -10.89 10.07
N ALA A 72 -5.33 -10.55 10.21
CA ALA A 72 -6.36 -11.49 10.66
C ALA A 72 -6.71 -12.59 9.64
N ASN A 73 -6.38 -12.38 8.36
CA ASN A 73 -6.63 -13.32 7.27
C ASN A 73 -5.37 -14.10 6.83
N GLN A 74 -4.27 -13.98 7.57
CA GLN A 74 -3.04 -14.77 7.40
C GLN A 74 -3.08 -16.00 8.31
#